data_AF-A0A660ZAD1-F1
#
_entry.id   AF-A0A660ZAD1-F1
#
_cell.length_a   1.000
_cell.length_b   1.000
_cell.length_c   1.000
_cell.angle_alpha   90.00
_cell.angle_beta   90.00
_cell.angle_gamma   90.00
#
_symmetry.space_group_name_H-M   'P 1'
#
loop_
_entity.id
_entity.type
_entity.pdbx_description
1 polymer ?
#
loop_
_entity_poly.entity_id
_entity_poly.type
_entity_poly.pdbx_seq_one_letter_code
_entity_poly.pdbx_strand_id
1 'polypeptide(L)'
;MKKYFLFILFFNLLVGFVFAQPVWEDGNEGVAFTYPPLTVTVNNNPSPGHLFLGPTISGTGNLMILDNELIPVFYKKVTGNVFDFKLQPSGKLTYNIYSVYSYGMNNSGIRDKQYLTPQGFALDIHDLQVMGDGSYYVFGRDHITIDMSQYVSGGDTAAILIAHTIHHMDADDNELWRWNSFDHYNILDVDEAID
;
A
#
# COMPACT_ATOMS: atom_id res chain seq x y z
N MET A 1 38.68 18.55 -49.13
CA MET A 1 39.57 18.59 -47.95
C MET A 1 39.22 19.78 -47.08
N LYS A 2 38.68 19.51 -45.88
CA LYS A 2 38.84 20.24 -44.61
C LYS A 2 37.88 19.57 -43.64
N LYS A 3 38.42 18.67 -42.80
CA LYS A 3 37.71 18.04 -41.69
C LYS A 3 37.68 19.06 -40.56
N TYR A 4 36.49 19.45 -40.11
CA TYR A 4 36.34 20.21 -38.88
C TYR A 4 36.02 19.20 -37.77
N PHE A 5 36.99 19.01 -36.87
CA PHE A 5 36.79 18.35 -35.59
C PHE A 5 36.09 19.36 -34.67
N LEU A 6 34.83 19.09 -34.33
CA LEU A 6 34.12 19.82 -33.29
C LEU A 6 34.31 19.04 -31.98
N PHE A 7 35.16 19.56 -31.11
CA PHE A 7 35.37 19.06 -29.76
C PHE A 7 34.36 19.78 -28.85
N ILE A 8 33.24 19.15 -28.53
CA ILE A 8 32.33 19.65 -27.49
C ILE A 8 32.62 18.85 -26.22
N LEU A 9 33.31 19.50 -25.27
CA LEU A 9 33.27 19.11 -23.87
C LEU A 9 31.84 19.34 -23.36
N PHE A 10 31.10 18.28 -23.08
CA PHE A 10 29.95 18.38 -22.17
C PHE A 10 30.43 18.22 -20.74
N PHE A 11 30.47 19.37 -20.06
CA PHE A 11 30.63 19.48 -18.63
C PHE A 11 29.40 18.84 -17.96
N ASN A 12 29.64 17.92 -17.03
CA ASN A 12 28.61 17.35 -16.17
C ASN A 12 27.91 18.48 -15.39
N LEU A 13 26.62 18.68 -15.63
CA LEU A 13 25.74 19.32 -14.64
C LEU A 13 24.73 18.27 -14.20
N LEU A 14 25.13 17.53 -13.17
CA LEU A 14 24.24 16.69 -12.39
C LEU A 14 23.34 17.65 -11.61
N VAL A 15 22.13 17.92 -12.11
CA VAL A 15 21.08 18.48 -11.27
C VAL A 15 20.64 17.33 -10.38
N GLY A 16 21.33 17.20 -9.25
CA GLY A 16 20.86 16.37 -8.16
C GLY A 16 19.54 16.95 -7.68
N PHE A 17 18.43 16.33 -8.06
CA PHE A 17 17.26 16.37 -7.22
C PHE A 17 17.64 15.64 -5.94
N VAL A 18 18.05 16.41 -4.94
CA VAL A 18 18.03 15.94 -3.56
C VAL A 18 16.55 15.78 -3.24
N PHE A 19 16.03 14.56 -3.40
CA PHE A 19 14.91 14.17 -2.57
C PHE A 19 15.43 14.28 -1.15
N ALA A 20 15.03 15.35 -0.46
CA ALA A 20 15.15 15.39 0.99
C ALA A 20 14.34 14.19 1.48
N GLN A 21 15.01 13.08 1.73
CA GLN A 21 14.46 12.03 2.56
C GLN A 21 14.11 12.74 3.87
N PRO A 22 12.87 12.64 4.37
CA PRO A 22 12.60 13.11 5.71
C PRO A 22 13.63 12.46 6.63
N VAL A 23 14.49 13.30 7.22
CA VAL A 23 15.39 12.87 8.28
C VAL A 23 14.48 12.70 9.48
N TRP A 24 14.12 11.45 9.74
CA TRP A 24 13.51 11.07 11.00
C TRP A 24 14.64 11.20 12.02
N GLU A 25 14.58 12.23 12.87
CA GLU A 25 15.57 12.35 13.94
C GLU A 25 15.53 11.06 14.76
N ASP A 26 16.67 10.38 14.83
CA ASP A 26 16.90 9.22 15.70
C ASP A 26 16.76 9.68 17.14
N GLY A 27 15.53 9.69 17.64
CA GLY A 27 15.21 10.12 19.00
C GLY A 27 15.63 9.13 20.07
N ASN A 28 16.59 8.22 19.84
CA ASN A 28 17.12 7.30 20.85
C ASN A 28 18.44 6.64 20.41
N GLU A 29 19.57 7.31 20.64
CA GLU A 29 20.84 6.59 20.80
C GLU A 29 20.71 5.65 22.01
N GLY A 30 20.59 4.33 21.77
CA GLY A 30 20.80 3.30 22.80
C GLY A 30 19.60 2.46 23.27
N VAL A 31 18.43 2.55 22.64
CA VAL A 31 17.35 1.58 22.89
C VAL A 31 17.43 0.46 21.85
N ALA A 32 17.84 -0.73 22.28
CA ALA A 32 17.71 -1.93 21.44
C ALA A 32 16.23 -2.10 21.10
N PHE A 33 15.83 -1.77 19.87
CA PHE A 33 14.49 -2.05 19.39
C PHE A 33 14.24 -3.55 19.60
N THR A 34 13.20 -3.92 20.34
CA THR A 34 12.77 -5.33 20.43
C THR A 34 11.81 -5.60 19.29
N TYR A 35 12.36 -5.73 18.08
CA TYR A 35 11.65 -6.11 16.86
C TYR A 35 11.83 -7.61 16.59
N PRO A 36 10.95 -8.22 15.77
CA PRO A 36 11.11 -9.61 15.38
C PRO A 36 12.48 -9.86 14.76
N PRO A 37 13.21 -10.93 15.14
CA PRO A 37 14.51 -11.22 14.57
C PRO A 37 14.37 -11.52 13.08
N LEU A 38 15.26 -10.93 12.27
CA LEU A 38 15.34 -11.14 10.84
C LEU A 38 16.74 -11.65 10.47
N THR A 39 16.80 -12.55 9.49
CA THR A 39 18.07 -13.12 9.01
C THR A 39 18.18 -12.86 7.52
N VAL A 40 19.27 -12.23 7.09
CA VAL A 40 19.62 -12.13 5.67
C VAL A 40 20.26 -13.45 5.23
N THR A 41 19.60 -14.17 4.32
CA THR A 41 20.16 -15.41 3.74
C THR A 41 20.94 -15.14 2.45
N VAL A 42 20.64 -14.04 1.75
CA VAL A 42 21.32 -13.59 0.54
C VAL A 42 21.42 -12.06 0.57
N ASN A 43 22.64 -11.52 0.52
CA ASN A 43 22.90 -10.09 0.36
C ASN A 43 23.92 -9.89 -0.76
N ASN A 44 23.43 -9.70 -1.99
CA ASN A 44 24.28 -9.57 -3.17
C ASN A 44 23.86 -8.36 -3.99
N ASN A 45 24.52 -7.23 -3.75
CA ASN A 45 24.28 -5.95 -4.43
C ASN A 45 22.78 -5.53 -4.40
N PRO A 46 22.19 -5.34 -3.20
CA PRO A 46 20.81 -4.87 -3.10
C PRO A 46 20.69 -3.47 -3.70
N SER A 47 19.51 -3.14 -4.21
CA SER A 47 19.22 -1.75 -4.58
C SER A 47 19.41 -0.84 -3.36
N PRO A 48 19.93 0.39 -3.52
CA PRO A 48 19.93 1.35 -2.44
C PRO A 48 18.50 1.67 -2.02
N GLY A 49 18.27 1.90 -0.72
CA GLY A 49 16.97 2.31 -0.20
C GLY A 49 16.63 1.66 1.13
N HIS A 50 15.34 1.74 1.48
CA HIS A 50 14.79 1.14 2.68
C HIS A 50 13.81 0.01 2.34
N LEU A 51 13.75 -0.99 3.20
CA LEU A 51 12.75 -2.06 3.17
C LEU A 51 11.60 -1.72 4.10
N PHE A 52 10.38 -1.81 3.59
CA PHE A 52 9.15 -1.61 4.36
C PHE A 52 8.53 -2.97 4.64
N LEU A 53 8.39 -3.31 5.92
CA LEU A 53 7.86 -4.60 6.36
C LEU A 53 6.74 -4.40 7.37
N GLY A 54 5.71 -5.23 7.28
CA GLY A 54 4.57 -5.26 8.20
C GLY A 54 4.23 -6.66 8.70
N PRO A 55 5.16 -7.49 9.22
CA PRO A 55 4.82 -8.83 9.66
C PRO A 55 3.88 -8.80 10.87
N THR A 56 2.88 -9.66 10.81
CA THR A 56 1.97 -9.93 11.92
C THR A 56 2.43 -11.18 12.66
N ILE A 57 2.64 -11.07 13.97
CA ILE A 57 3.05 -12.19 14.83
C ILE A 57 2.06 -12.26 16.00
N SER A 58 1.35 -13.37 16.11
CA SER A 58 0.36 -13.62 17.18
C SER A 58 -0.63 -12.46 17.37
N GLY A 59 -1.17 -11.91 16.27
CA GLY A 59 -2.11 -10.80 16.29
C GLY A 59 -1.51 -9.42 16.58
N THR A 60 -0.17 -9.30 16.58
CA THR A 60 0.54 -8.02 16.72
C THR A 60 1.24 -7.68 15.41
N GLY A 61 0.84 -6.56 14.81
CA GLY A 61 1.50 -5.98 13.65
C GLY A 61 2.78 -5.26 14.01
N ASN A 62 3.82 -5.49 13.22
CA ASN A 62 5.16 -4.91 13.40
C ASN A 62 5.50 -4.08 12.17
N LEU A 63 5.27 -2.77 12.22
CA LEU A 63 5.62 -1.85 11.13
C LEU A 63 7.10 -1.49 11.25
N MET A 64 7.88 -1.81 10.24
CA MET A 64 9.34 -1.67 10.24
C MET A 64 9.81 -1.01 8.94
N ILE A 65 10.69 -0.02 9.08
CA ILE A 65 11.52 0.48 7.98
C ILE A 65 12.94 0.09 8.32
N LEU A 66 13.59 -0.67 7.44
CA LEU A 66 14.94 -1.19 7.63
C LEU A 66 15.88 -0.63 6.56
N ASP A 67 17.14 -0.43 6.91
CA ASP A 67 18.21 -0.25 5.92
C ASP A 67 18.64 -1.58 5.29
N ASN A 68 19.67 -1.53 4.44
CA ASN A 68 20.19 -2.70 3.72
C ASN A 68 20.95 -3.70 4.63
N GLU A 69 21.25 -3.30 5.86
CA GLU A 69 21.89 -4.10 6.90
C GLU A 69 20.86 -4.71 7.88
N LEU A 70 19.55 -4.55 7.60
CA LEU A 70 18.43 -4.91 8.47
C LEU A 70 18.44 -4.20 9.83
N ILE A 71 19.03 -3.01 9.90
CA ILE A 71 18.94 -2.14 11.07
C ILE A 71 17.66 -1.31 10.91
N PRO A 72 16.73 -1.36 11.88
CA PRO A 72 15.52 -0.56 11.82
C PRO A 72 15.82 0.92 12.03
N VAL A 73 15.40 1.73 11.07
CA VAL A 73 15.33 3.19 11.17
C VAL A 73 13.95 3.66 11.66
N PHE A 74 12.95 2.78 11.60
CA PHE A 74 11.63 2.99 12.20
C PHE A 74 11.06 1.66 12.69
N TYR A 75 10.45 1.68 13.87
CA TYR A 75 9.71 0.55 14.40
C TYR A 75 8.47 0.96 15.18
N LYS A 76 7.32 0.34 14.87
CA LYS A 76 6.07 0.51 15.61
C LYS A 76 5.32 -0.81 15.75
N LYS A 77 4.97 -1.17 16.99
CA LYS A 77 3.99 -2.21 17.28
C LYS A 77 2.58 -1.65 17.21
N VAL A 78 1.67 -2.42 16.63
CA VAL A 78 0.23 -2.13 16.64
C VAL A 78 -0.54 -3.41 16.92
N THR A 79 -1.62 -3.31 17.70
CA THR A 79 -2.52 -4.45 17.96
C THR A 79 -3.38 -4.71 16.73
N GLY A 80 -3.34 -5.93 16.19
CA GLY A 80 -4.08 -6.37 15.02
C GLY A 80 -3.18 -6.85 13.88
N ASN A 81 -3.80 -7.52 12.90
CA ASN A 81 -3.10 -8.02 11.71
C ASN A 81 -2.93 -6.88 10.71
N VAL A 82 -1.68 -6.56 10.36
CA VAL A 82 -1.37 -5.44 9.46
C VAL A 82 -0.99 -5.92 8.07
N PHE A 83 -1.27 -5.06 7.10
CA PHE A 83 -1.05 -5.28 5.67
C PHE A 83 -0.59 -3.97 5.02
N ASP A 84 0.05 -4.07 3.86
CA ASP A 84 0.39 -2.95 2.98
C ASP A 84 1.06 -1.75 3.69
N PHE A 85 2.05 -2.02 4.55
CA PHE A 85 2.84 -0.95 5.15
C PHE A 85 3.80 -0.36 4.12
N LYS A 86 3.63 0.91 3.76
CA LYS A 86 4.47 1.56 2.74
C LYS A 86 4.50 3.07 2.85
N LEU A 87 5.48 3.65 2.14
CA LEU A 87 5.55 5.07 1.85
C LEU A 87 4.70 5.40 0.61
N GLN A 88 3.82 6.39 0.75
CA GLN A 88 2.91 6.83 -0.30
C GLN A 88 3.50 7.97 -1.14
N PRO A 89 2.98 8.20 -2.36
CA PRO A 89 3.31 9.39 -3.17
C PRO A 89 3.15 10.73 -2.43
N SER A 90 2.21 10.81 -1.49
CA SER A 90 2.04 11.97 -0.58
C SER A 90 3.19 12.20 0.39
N GLY A 91 4.12 11.26 0.51
CA GLY A 91 5.17 11.23 1.53
C GLY A 91 4.70 10.69 2.88
N LYS A 92 3.42 10.32 3.03
CA LYS A 92 2.89 9.69 4.25
C LYS A 92 3.23 8.20 4.30
N LEU A 93 3.49 7.71 5.51
CA LEU A 93 3.47 6.28 5.78
C LEU A 93 2.03 5.83 5.97
N THR A 94 1.65 4.71 5.36
CA THR A 94 0.33 4.11 5.55
C THR A 94 0.43 2.64 5.87
N TYR A 95 -0.60 2.11 6.50
CA TYR A 95 -0.80 0.67 6.65
C TYR A 95 -2.29 0.34 6.73
N ASN A 96 -2.64 -0.87 6.34
CA ASN A 96 -3.96 -1.45 6.53
C ASN A 96 -3.95 -2.36 7.77
N ILE A 97 -5.08 -2.51 8.45
CA ILE A 97 -5.20 -3.37 9.62
C ILE A 97 -6.59 -4.03 9.68
N TYR A 98 -6.63 -5.32 10.01
CA TYR A 98 -7.88 -6.05 10.22
C TYR A 98 -8.56 -5.64 11.55
N SER A 99 -9.88 -5.44 11.63
CA SER A 99 -10.93 -5.70 10.62
C SER A 99 -11.28 -4.48 9.78
N VAL A 100 -10.45 -4.20 8.76
CA VAL A 100 -10.66 -3.30 7.61
C VAL A 100 -10.55 -1.80 7.90
N TYR A 101 -9.41 -1.38 8.45
CA TYR A 101 -9.04 0.04 8.54
C TYR A 101 -7.79 0.34 7.72
N SER A 102 -7.77 1.49 7.06
CA SER A 102 -6.58 2.05 6.40
C SER A 102 -6.16 3.31 7.12
N TYR A 103 -4.91 3.39 7.57
CA TYR A 103 -4.40 4.51 8.36
C TYR A 103 -3.18 5.17 7.73
N GLY A 104 -3.13 6.50 7.81
CA GLY A 104 -1.94 7.30 7.60
C GLY A 104 -1.25 7.63 8.92
N MET A 105 0.06 7.83 8.86
CA MET A 105 0.87 8.30 9.98
C MET A 105 1.57 9.62 9.64
N ASN A 106 1.67 10.47 10.66
CA ASN A 106 2.47 11.70 10.60
C ASN A 106 3.97 11.42 10.80
N ASN A 107 4.77 12.50 10.79
CA ASN A 107 6.22 12.43 10.93
C ASN A 107 6.72 11.92 12.29
N SER A 108 5.84 11.68 13.27
CA SER A 108 6.19 11.07 14.56
C SER A 108 5.69 9.63 14.66
N GLY A 109 5.22 9.03 13.56
CA GLY A 109 4.66 7.68 13.55
C GLY A 109 3.32 7.57 14.29
N ILE A 110 2.61 8.68 14.50
CA ILE A 110 1.29 8.71 15.13
C ILE A 110 0.23 8.70 14.03
N ARG A 111 -0.82 7.90 14.20
CA ARG A 111 -1.97 7.89 13.28
C ARG A 111 -2.60 9.27 13.21
N ASP A 112 -2.75 9.83 12.02
CA ASP A 112 -3.28 11.18 11.81
C ASP A 112 -4.45 11.24 10.81
N LYS A 113 -4.61 10.22 9.96
CA LYS A 113 -5.74 10.08 9.03
C LYS A 113 -6.20 8.62 8.95
N GLN A 114 -7.50 8.44 8.81
CA GLN A 114 -8.10 7.19 8.36
C GLN A 114 -8.58 7.38 6.91
N TYR A 115 -8.32 6.41 6.06
CA TYR A 115 -8.81 6.37 4.68
C TYR A 115 -10.00 5.42 4.60
N LEU A 116 -11.03 5.83 3.86
CA LEU A 116 -12.34 5.18 3.89
C LEU A 116 -12.80 4.84 2.48
N THR A 117 -13.57 3.76 2.38
CA THR A 117 -14.44 3.52 1.24
C THR A 117 -15.75 4.31 1.39
N PRO A 118 -16.46 4.64 0.29
CA PRO A 118 -17.80 5.22 0.37
C PRO A 118 -18.78 4.34 1.14
N GLN A 119 -19.84 4.97 1.67
CA GLN A 119 -20.90 4.25 2.38
C GLN A 119 -21.48 3.11 1.52
N GLY A 120 -21.61 1.93 2.12
CA GLY A 120 -22.11 0.72 1.43
C GLY A 120 -21.02 -0.22 0.91
N PHE A 121 -19.76 0.24 0.86
CA PHE A 121 -18.63 -0.58 0.41
C PHE A 121 -17.78 -0.99 1.60
N ALA A 122 -17.55 -2.29 1.75
CA ALA A 122 -16.63 -2.79 2.77
C ALA A 122 -15.20 -2.54 2.32
N LEU A 123 -14.37 -1.96 3.18
CA LEU A 123 -12.97 -1.75 2.88
C LEU A 123 -12.26 -3.09 2.65
N ASP A 124 -11.35 -3.09 1.68
CA ASP A 124 -10.46 -4.19 1.39
C ASP A 124 -9.02 -3.77 1.68
N ILE A 125 -8.27 -4.65 2.33
CA ILE A 125 -6.97 -4.34 2.95
C ILE A 125 -5.77 -4.57 2.02
N HIS A 126 -6.01 -4.98 0.77
CA HIS A 126 -4.93 -5.39 -0.12
C HIS A 126 -4.09 -4.21 -0.63
N ASP A 127 -4.67 -3.03 -0.81
CA ASP A 127 -3.94 -1.85 -1.29
C ASP A 127 -4.63 -0.52 -0.91
N LEU A 128 -3.80 0.51 -0.75
CA LEU A 128 -4.16 1.92 -0.67
C LEU A 128 -3.08 2.71 -1.42
N GLN A 129 -3.48 3.72 -2.21
CA GLN A 129 -2.54 4.66 -2.82
C GLN A 129 -2.92 6.11 -2.51
N VAL A 130 -2.06 6.86 -1.82
CA VAL A 130 -2.33 8.25 -1.42
C VAL A 130 -1.47 9.21 -2.24
N MET A 131 -2.13 10.06 -3.02
CA MET A 131 -1.54 10.96 -4.00
C MET A 131 -0.99 12.24 -3.35
N GLY A 132 -0.13 12.95 -4.07
CA GLY A 132 0.53 14.17 -3.58
C GLY A 132 -0.42 15.31 -3.19
N ASP A 133 -1.61 15.35 -3.78
CA ASP A 133 -2.68 16.31 -3.48
C ASP A 133 -3.58 15.88 -2.30
N GLY A 134 -3.32 14.71 -1.71
CA GLY A 134 -4.12 14.13 -0.63
C GLY A 134 -5.32 13.30 -1.09
N SER A 135 -5.63 13.27 -2.39
CA SER A 135 -6.58 12.30 -2.95
C SER A 135 -6.02 10.88 -2.83
N TYR A 136 -6.88 9.87 -2.89
CA TYR A 136 -6.45 8.49 -2.71
C TYR A 136 -7.29 7.48 -3.48
N TYR A 137 -6.64 6.37 -3.85
CA TYR A 137 -7.29 5.18 -4.39
C TYR A 137 -7.36 4.12 -3.30
N VAL A 138 -8.55 3.53 -3.12
CA VAL A 138 -8.79 2.48 -2.12
C VAL A 138 -9.63 1.35 -2.71
N PHE A 139 -9.30 0.11 -2.34
CA PHE A 139 -10.11 -1.05 -2.68
C PHE A 139 -11.33 -1.17 -1.77
N GLY A 140 -12.47 -1.45 -2.38
CA GLY A 140 -13.73 -1.75 -1.71
C GLY A 140 -14.32 -3.08 -2.18
N ARG A 141 -15.33 -3.53 -1.46
CA ARG A 141 -16.14 -4.71 -1.78
C ARG A 141 -17.62 -4.35 -1.68
N ASP A 142 -18.31 -4.50 -2.79
CA ASP A 142 -19.77 -4.45 -2.86
C ASP A 142 -20.34 -5.84 -2.58
N HIS A 143 -21.34 -5.92 -1.70
CA HIS A 143 -22.00 -7.18 -1.35
C HIS A 143 -23.40 -7.17 -1.95
N ILE A 144 -23.56 -7.90 -3.04
CA ILE A 144 -24.78 -7.90 -3.86
C ILE A 144 -25.50 -9.22 -3.63
N THR A 145 -26.74 -9.15 -3.15
CA THR A 145 -27.60 -10.34 -3.10
C THR A 145 -28.16 -10.62 -4.50
N ILE A 146 -27.93 -11.82 -5.02
CA ILE A 146 -28.36 -12.24 -6.36
C ILE A 146 -29.01 -13.63 -6.31
N ASP A 147 -30.05 -13.82 -7.12
CA ASP A 147 -30.69 -15.10 -7.33
C ASP A 147 -29.91 -15.91 -8.38
N MET A 148 -28.98 -16.75 -7.91
CA MET A 148 -28.15 -17.57 -8.80
C MET A 148 -28.93 -18.69 -9.49
N SER A 149 -30.14 -19.02 -9.03
CA SER A 149 -30.99 -20.01 -9.70
C SER A 149 -31.43 -19.55 -11.10
N GLN A 150 -31.38 -18.24 -11.37
CA GLN A 150 -31.65 -17.65 -12.68
C GLN A 150 -30.51 -17.87 -13.69
N TYR A 151 -29.32 -18.23 -13.22
CA TYR A 151 -28.12 -18.34 -14.05
C TYR A 151 -27.56 -19.78 -14.10
N VAL A 152 -27.64 -20.51 -12.98
CA VAL A 152 -27.15 -21.89 -12.88
C VAL A 152 -28.20 -22.80 -12.25
N SER A 153 -28.41 -23.99 -12.82
CA SER A 153 -29.38 -24.96 -12.32
C SER A 153 -29.03 -25.41 -10.90
N GLY A 154 -29.96 -25.21 -9.97
CA GLY A 154 -29.75 -25.52 -8.54
C GLY A 154 -29.00 -24.43 -7.76
N GLY A 155 -28.79 -23.24 -8.36
CA GLY A 155 -28.16 -22.10 -7.68
C GLY A 155 -28.96 -21.60 -6.48
N ASP A 156 -28.25 -21.01 -5.52
CA ASP A 156 -28.84 -20.37 -4.34
C ASP A 156 -29.63 -19.11 -4.75
N THR A 157 -30.87 -18.99 -4.29
CA THR A 157 -31.77 -17.87 -4.61
C THR A 157 -31.44 -16.58 -3.87
N ALA A 158 -30.51 -16.62 -2.91
CA ALA A 158 -30.06 -15.47 -2.14
C ALA A 158 -28.53 -15.47 -1.93
N ALA A 159 -27.77 -15.86 -2.96
CA ALA A 159 -26.31 -15.85 -2.91
C ALA A 159 -25.77 -14.41 -2.68
N ILE A 160 -24.69 -14.29 -1.90
CA ILE A 160 -23.95 -13.03 -1.76
C ILE A 160 -22.79 -13.04 -2.74
N LEU A 161 -22.90 -12.22 -3.78
CA LEU A 161 -21.80 -11.91 -4.67
C LEU A 161 -20.94 -10.80 -4.07
N ILE A 162 -19.64 -11.04 -3.98
CA ILE A 162 -18.66 -10.03 -3.54
C ILE A 162 -17.99 -9.46 -4.80
N ALA A 163 -18.38 -8.26 -5.20
CA ALA A 163 -17.75 -7.54 -6.31
C ALA A 163 -16.67 -6.58 -5.78
N HIS A 164 -15.49 -6.61 -6.39
CA HIS A 164 -14.41 -5.70 -6.00
C HIS A 164 -14.58 -4.35 -6.70
N THR A 165 -14.32 -3.29 -5.96
CA THR A 165 -14.39 -1.91 -6.43
C THR A 165 -13.08 -1.18 -6.20
N ILE A 166 -12.79 -0.21 -7.06
CA ILE A 166 -11.71 0.77 -6.86
C ILE A 166 -12.37 2.13 -6.77
N HIS A 167 -12.08 2.86 -5.70
CA HIS A 167 -12.61 4.20 -5.47
C HIS A 167 -11.48 5.21 -5.54
N HIS A 168 -11.64 6.27 -6.34
CA HIS A 168 -10.81 7.47 -6.26
C HIS A 168 -11.55 8.49 -5.40
N MET A 169 -10.97 8.82 -4.25
CA MET A 169 -11.50 9.71 -3.25
C MET A 169 -10.68 11.00 -3.24
N ASP A 170 -11.31 12.16 -3.01
CA ASP A 170 -10.59 13.40 -2.74
C ASP A 170 -10.01 13.42 -1.31
N ALA A 171 -9.31 14.50 -0.97
CA ALA A 171 -8.69 14.66 0.35
C ALA A 171 -9.70 14.78 1.50
N ASP A 172 -10.95 15.13 1.20
CA ASP A 172 -12.07 15.33 2.13
C ASP A 172 -13.02 14.10 2.17
N ASP A 173 -12.57 12.97 1.61
CA ASP A 173 -13.27 11.69 1.57
C ASP A 173 -14.57 11.68 0.73
N ASN A 174 -14.67 12.56 -0.27
CA ASN A 174 -15.71 12.48 -1.30
C ASN A 174 -15.25 11.61 -2.46
N GLU A 175 -16.15 10.79 -2.98
CA GLU A 175 -15.85 9.97 -4.14
C GLU A 175 -15.86 10.80 -5.43
N LEU A 176 -14.74 10.77 -6.15
CA LEU A 176 -14.56 11.41 -7.45
C LEU A 176 -14.88 10.47 -8.60
N TRP A 177 -14.53 9.19 -8.44
CA TRP A 177 -14.69 8.16 -9.46
C TRP A 177 -14.68 6.76 -8.86
N ARG A 178 -15.33 5.82 -9.56
CA ARG A 178 -15.38 4.41 -9.20
C ARG A 178 -15.21 3.51 -10.40
N TRP A 179 -14.53 2.39 -10.20
CA TRP A 179 -14.62 1.20 -11.04
C TRP A 179 -15.22 0.03 -10.27
N ASN A 180 -16.08 -0.75 -10.92
CA ASN A 180 -16.77 -1.89 -10.33
C ASN A 180 -16.55 -3.13 -11.18
N SER A 181 -15.98 -4.19 -10.58
CA SER A 181 -15.75 -5.45 -11.28
C SER A 181 -17.02 -6.04 -11.89
N PHE A 182 -18.17 -5.83 -11.23
CA PHE A 182 -19.46 -6.37 -11.69
C PHE A 182 -19.89 -5.82 -13.06
N ASP A 183 -19.46 -4.61 -13.42
CA ASP A 183 -19.78 -4.00 -14.72
C ASP A 183 -18.88 -4.52 -15.86
N HIS A 184 -17.84 -5.28 -15.53
CA HIS A 184 -16.77 -5.67 -16.46
C HIS A 184 -16.54 -7.17 -16.57
N TYR A 185 -16.96 -7.96 -15.58
CA TYR A 185 -16.81 -9.42 -15.58
C TYR A 185 -18.16 -10.09 -15.58
N ASN A 186 -18.25 -11.21 -16.29
CA ASN A 186 -19.41 -12.08 -16.21
C ASN A 186 -19.25 -12.99 -14.99
N ILE A 187 -20.25 -13.02 -14.11
CA ILE A 187 -20.26 -13.89 -12.93
C ILE A 187 -20.27 -15.39 -13.25
N LEU A 188 -20.50 -15.74 -14.52
CA LEU A 188 -20.43 -17.10 -15.04
C LEU A 188 -19.08 -17.43 -15.65
N ASP A 189 -18.15 -16.47 -15.71
CA ASP A 189 -16.80 -16.69 -16.21
C ASP A 189 -15.97 -17.35 -15.10
N VAL A 190 -16.14 -18.67 -14.97
CA VAL A 190 -15.41 -19.51 -14.02
C VAL A 190 -14.36 -20.30 -14.79
N ASP A 191 -13.10 -20.18 -14.38
CA ASP A 191 -12.05 -21.11 -14.79
C ASP A 191 -12.11 -22.35 -13.89
N GLU A 192 -12.18 -23.54 -14.49
CA GLU A 192 -12.21 -24.83 -13.76
C GLU A 192 -10.96 -25.05 -12.88
N ALA A 193 -9.90 -24.26 -13.07
CA ALA A 193 -8.65 -24.35 -12.34
C ALA A 193 -8.54 -23.41 -11.12
N ILE A 194 -9.56 -22.60 -10.80
CA ILE A 194 -9.51 -21.68 -9.65
C ILE A 194 -10.53 -22.12 -8.58
N ASP A 195 -9.99 -22.55 -7.44
CA ASP A 195 -10.68 -22.92 -6.20
C ASP A 195 -11.05 -21.68 -5.37
#